data_AF-A0AB39Z1B5-F1
#
_entry.id   AF-A0AB39Z1B5-F1
#
_cell.length_a   1.000
_cell.length_b   1.000
_cell.length_c   1.000
_cell.angle_alpha   90.00
_cell.angle_beta   90.00
_cell.angle_gamma   90.00
#
_symmetry.space_group_name_H-M   'P 1'
#
loop_
_entity.id
_entity.type
_entity.pdbx_description
1 polymer ?
#
loop_
_entity_poly.entity_id
_entity_poly.type
_entity_poly.pdbx_seq_one_letter_code
_entity_poly.pdbx_strand_id
1 'polypeptide(L)'
;MASGSQGRAKEFDFKILCETFAEICPDFRDVPGFGSRSDKMESLDFANRVIFELGPTMRQLKQSGRDQMWRLVFNGGGSVYIYTYTFQKPISGQPRLGGGKLYLTLKQAGLLAVKKLCALLPVYHDPRDKILLTPLARAVFDPPNIQKIASGLTNLLGRRVDCSDVVRAVISSCQSDGFHLEHSESHVALVAVGATTRDAAERKKLRRKTIKQYTNHGKVFDLNQYKIYSRYSKMASQIAEEPPLPDPEPPKEKPPVRIRNVSEVLRSIVKSTDDPLSGETIDMKFKAPPNREKRAEVEAMPTSMDVRLEGTSLERIRSKLLAPGQQSGWSAGGS
;
A
#
# COMPACT_ATOMS: atom_id res chain seq x y z
N MET A 1 20.00 -25.74 -34.17
CA MET A 1 19.89 -25.42 -32.72
C MET A 1 19.71 -23.92 -32.60
N ALA A 2 18.52 -23.47 -32.17
CA ALA A 2 18.26 -22.07 -31.86
C ALA A 2 17.53 -22.04 -30.52
N SER A 3 18.28 -21.71 -29.46
CA SER A 3 17.76 -21.56 -28.11
C SER A 3 16.95 -20.28 -28.05
N GLY A 4 15.63 -20.40 -28.18
CA GLY A 4 14.70 -19.31 -27.90
C GLY A 4 14.73 -19.00 -26.40
N SER A 5 15.42 -17.92 -26.03
CA SER A 5 15.27 -17.31 -24.72
C SER A 5 13.84 -16.78 -24.60
N GLN A 6 12.94 -17.59 -24.03
CA GLN A 6 11.66 -17.11 -23.53
C GLN A 6 11.98 -16.06 -22.46
N GLY A 7 11.87 -14.78 -22.84
CA GLY A 7 12.03 -13.66 -21.93
C GLY A 7 11.08 -13.84 -20.76
N ARG A 8 11.62 -13.99 -19.54
CA ARG A 8 10.85 -13.87 -18.31
C ARG A 8 10.07 -12.57 -18.40
N ALA A 9 8.75 -12.63 -18.24
CA ALA A 9 7.94 -11.44 -18.04
C ALA A 9 8.62 -10.59 -16.97
N LYS A 10 8.97 -9.32 -17.30
CA LYS A 10 9.73 -8.45 -16.40
C LYS A 10 8.99 -8.36 -15.07
N GLU A 11 9.62 -8.87 -14.02
CA GLU A 11 9.15 -8.78 -12.65
C GLU A 11 8.92 -7.31 -12.28
N PHE A 12 7.93 -7.05 -11.42
CA PHE A 12 7.62 -5.69 -10.99
C PHE A 12 8.79 -5.10 -10.19
N ASP A 13 9.27 -3.94 -10.62
CA ASP A 13 10.35 -3.19 -9.98
C ASP A 13 9.80 -1.86 -9.44
N PHE A 14 9.80 -1.76 -8.10
CA PHE A 14 9.31 -0.59 -7.42
C PHE A 14 10.20 0.65 -7.61
N LYS A 15 11.52 0.45 -7.80
CA LYS A 15 12.43 1.56 -8.05
C LYS A 15 12.15 2.18 -9.42
N ILE A 16 11.96 1.34 -10.45
CA ILE A 16 11.55 1.81 -11.78
C ILE A 16 10.20 2.53 -11.70
N LEU A 17 9.26 2.03 -10.89
CA LEU A 17 7.97 2.72 -10.71
C LEU A 17 8.16 4.12 -10.08
N CYS A 18 9.05 4.25 -9.09
CA CYS A 18 9.35 5.55 -8.49
C CYS A 18 9.95 6.52 -9.51
N GLU A 19 10.85 6.03 -10.37
CA GLU A 19 11.48 6.82 -11.43
C GLU A 19 10.45 7.28 -12.47
N THR A 20 9.60 6.37 -12.95
CA THR A 20 8.51 6.69 -13.89
C THR A 20 7.49 7.67 -13.30
N PHE A 21 7.12 7.52 -12.02
CA PHE A 21 6.18 8.43 -11.38
C PHE A 21 6.78 9.84 -11.23
N ALA A 22 8.08 9.94 -10.96
CA ALA A 22 8.77 11.22 -10.86
C ALA A 22 8.83 12.00 -12.18
N GLU A 23 8.62 11.35 -13.33
CA GLU A 23 8.48 12.05 -14.62
C GLU A 23 7.14 12.81 -14.71
N ILE A 24 6.08 12.32 -14.07
CA ILE A 24 4.78 13.01 -13.98
C ILE A 24 4.75 14.01 -12.81
N CYS A 25 5.39 13.64 -11.71
CA CYS A 25 5.34 14.35 -10.43
C CYS A 25 6.77 14.64 -9.95
N PRO A 26 7.44 15.67 -10.48
CA PRO A 26 8.87 15.91 -10.22
C PRO A 26 9.22 16.07 -8.74
N ASP A 27 8.35 16.70 -7.96
CA ASP A 27 8.49 16.91 -6.51
C ASP A 27 8.46 15.59 -5.70
N PHE A 28 8.20 14.45 -6.34
CA PHE A 28 8.28 13.14 -5.71
C PHE A 28 9.71 12.74 -5.32
N ARG A 29 10.72 13.18 -6.08
CA ARG A 29 12.14 12.91 -5.77
C ARG A 29 12.64 13.71 -4.58
N ASP A 30 12.02 14.86 -4.34
CA ASP A 30 12.47 15.79 -3.34
C ASP A 30 12.12 15.27 -1.95
N VAL A 31 13.16 15.13 -1.12
CA VAL A 31 13.02 15.21 0.33
C VAL A 31 13.09 16.70 0.64
N PRO A 32 12.00 17.36 1.04
CA PRO A 32 12.03 18.80 1.25
C PRO A 32 13.06 19.12 2.33
N GLY A 33 14.17 19.74 1.91
CA GLY A 33 15.03 20.49 2.83
C GLY A 33 14.31 21.77 3.22
N PHE A 34 14.65 22.32 4.39
CA PHE A 34 14.27 23.67 4.77
C PHE A 34 14.71 24.64 3.66
N GLY A 35 13.76 25.10 2.82
CA GLY A 35 14.03 26.10 1.78
C GLY A 35 13.66 25.72 0.35
N SER A 36 13.29 24.47 0.03
CA SER A 36 12.73 24.16 -1.30
C SER A 36 11.26 24.60 -1.37
N ARG A 37 11.09 25.89 -1.63
CA ARG A 37 9.80 26.57 -1.74
C ARG A 37 9.23 26.34 -3.14
N SER A 38 8.80 25.11 -3.42
CA SER A 38 7.84 24.87 -4.49
C SER A 38 6.45 25.04 -3.89
N ASP A 39 5.68 26.01 -4.39
CA ASP A 39 4.28 26.26 -3.98
C ASP A 39 3.33 25.09 -4.27
N LYS A 40 3.85 24.00 -4.87
CA LYS A 40 3.10 22.85 -5.35
C LYS A 40 3.68 21.56 -4.77
N MET A 41 3.01 21.02 -3.75
CA MET A 41 3.32 19.74 -3.12
C MET A 41 2.48 18.62 -3.74
N GLU A 42 2.54 18.46 -5.05
CA GLU A 42 1.65 17.56 -5.80
C GLU A 42 1.83 16.09 -5.39
N SER A 43 3.05 15.69 -5.04
CA SER A 43 3.34 14.36 -4.52
C SER A 43 2.70 14.10 -3.15
N LEU A 44 2.57 15.15 -2.31
CA LEU A 44 1.89 15.09 -1.03
C LEU A 44 0.37 15.04 -1.22
N ASP A 45 -0.17 15.86 -2.13
CA ASP A 45 -1.60 15.86 -2.48
C ASP A 45 -2.01 14.50 -3.08
N PHE A 46 -1.17 13.92 -3.95
CA PHE A 46 -1.33 12.55 -4.43
C PHE A 46 -1.35 11.55 -3.27
N ALA A 47 -0.39 11.62 -2.35
CA ALA A 47 -0.32 10.71 -1.22
C ALA A 47 -1.57 10.84 -0.31
N ASN A 48 -2.02 12.06 -0.05
CA ASN A 48 -3.21 12.34 0.76
C ASN A 48 -4.45 11.70 0.14
N ARG A 49 -4.70 11.96 -1.15
CA ARG A 49 -5.83 11.38 -1.88
C ARG A 49 -5.78 9.86 -1.90
N VAL A 50 -4.64 9.27 -2.24
CA VAL A 50 -4.52 7.81 -2.33
C VAL A 50 -4.76 7.14 -0.97
N ILE A 51 -4.17 7.67 0.11
CA ILE A 51 -4.23 7.05 1.44
C ILE A 51 -5.58 7.27 2.12
N PHE A 52 -6.13 8.48 2.06
CA PHE A 52 -7.28 8.88 2.87
C PHE A 52 -8.60 8.94 2.10
N GLU A 53 -8.58 8.97 0.77
CA GLU A 53 -9.80 8.97 -0.05
C GLU A 53 -9.94 7.63 -0.79
N LEU A 54 -9.02 7.33 -1.74
CA LEU A 54 -9.16 6.20 -2.65
C LEU A 54 -9.04 4.85 -1.92
N GLY A 55 -8.12 4.74 -0.96
CA GLY A 55 -7.93 3.54 -0.14
C GLY A 55 -9.21 3.11 0.60
N PRO A 56 -9.84 3.99 1.39
CA PRO A 56 -11.15 3.73 2.00
C PRO A 56 -12.27 3.44 0.99
N THR A 57 -12.38 4.22 -0.10
CA THR A 57 -13.42 4.00 -1.13
C THR A 57 -13.32 2.62 -1.77
N MET A 58 -12.11 2.12 -2.02
CA MET A 58 -11.89 0.77 -2.54
C MET A 58 -12.51 -0.32 -1.66
N ARG A 59 -12.51 -0.16 -0.33
CA ARG A 59 -13.13 -1.15 0.58
C ARG A 59 -14.65 -1.23 0.35
N GLN A 60 -15.29 -0.09 0.14
CA GLN A 60 -16.72 -0.01 -0.18
C GLN A 60 -17.00 -0.60 -1.57
N LEU A 61 -16.16 -0.29 -2.56
CA LEU A 61 -16.30 -0.81 -3.93
C LEU A 61 -16.20 -2.34 -3.98
N LYS A 62 -15.26 -2.93 -3.24
CA LYS A 62 -15.12 -4.40 -3.10
C LYS A 62 -16.41 -5.07 -2.64
N GLN A 63 -17.09 -4.48 -1.66
CA GLN A 63 -18.34 -5.00 -1.12
C GLN A 63 -19.48 -4.91 -2.15
N SER A 64 -19.48 -3.85 -2.97
CA SER A 64 -20.47 -3.66 -4.03
C SER A 64 -20.18 -4.42 -5.33
N GLY A 65 -19.00 -5.03 -5.48
CA GLY A 65 -18.56 -5.69 -6.71
C GLY A 65 -18.39 -4.76 -7.92
N ARG A 66 -18.23 -3.44 -7.69
CA ARG A 66 -18.09 -2.43 -8.75
C ARG A 66 -16.63 -2.09 -9.00
N ASP A 67 -16.32 -1.79 -10.26
CA ASP A 67 -15.04 -1.25 -10.69
C ASP A 67 -15.06 0.27 -10.80
N GLN A 68 -13.92 0.88 -10.48
CA GLN A 68 -13.72 2.32 -10.62
C GLN A 68 -12.29 2.63 -11.06
N MET A 69 -12.17 3.68 -11.86
CA MET A 69 -10.89 4.27 -12.23
C MET A 69 -10.91 5.75 -11.88
N TRP A 70 -9.87 6.21 -11.17
CA TRP A 70 -9.66 7.62 -10.85
C TRP A 70 -8.60 8.19 -11.77
N ARG A 71 -8.79 9.45 -12.19
CA ARG A 71 -7.78 10.22 -12.92
C ARG A 71 -7.30 11.35 -12.01
N LEU A 72 -6.01 11.37 -11.72
CA LEU A 72 -5.33 12.46 -11.02
C LEU A 72 -4.49 13.23 -12.04
N VAL A 73 -4.75 14.53 -12.20
CA VAL A 73 -4.05 15.40 -13.15
C VAL A 73 -3.03 16.24 -12.41
N PHE A 74 -1.82 16.30 -12.95
CA PHE A 74 -0.69 17.05 -12.41
C PHE A 74 -0.45 18.31 -13.26
N ASN A 75 0.15 19.34 -12.66
CA ASN A 75 0.32 20.65 -13.29
C ASN A 75 1.20 20.62 -14.55
N GLY A 76 2.08 19.62 -14.68
CA GLY A 76 2.88 19.39 -15.89
C GLY A 76 2.12 18.74 -17.06
N GLY A 77 0.78 18.61 -16.97
CA GLY A 77 -0.06 17.99 -18.00
C GLY A 77 -0.12 16.45 -17.92
N GLY A 78 0.74 15.83 -17.10
CA GLY A 78 0.72 14.40 -16.83
C GLY A 78 -0.55 13.97 -16.06
N SER A 79 -0.97 12.73 -16.26
CA SER A 79 -2.13 12.15 -15.56
C SER A 79 -1.82 10.75 -15.06
N VAL A 80 -2.22 10.46 -13.82
CA VAL A 80 -2.16 9.12 -13.23
C VAL A 80 -3.57 8.55 -13.15
N TYR A 81 -3.74 7.38 -13.76
CA TYR A 81 -4.98 6.62 -13.77
C TYR A 81 -4.84 5.48 -12.76
N ILE A 82 -5.68 5.49 -11.73
CA ILE A 82 -5.66 4.49 -10.66
C ILE A 82 -6.88 3.62 -10.81
N TYR A 83 -6.71 2.31 -10.98
CA TYR A 83 -7.82 1.38 -11.15
C TYR A 83 -7.92 0.37 -10.00
N THR A 84 -9.16 -0.06 -9.76
CA THR A 84 -9.49 -1.18 -8.89
C THR A 84 -8.99 -2.50 -9.49
N TYR A 85 -8.55 -3.42 -8.64
CA TYR A 85 -7.95 -4.70 -9.04
C TYR A 85 -8.88 -5.64 -9.85
N THR A 86 -10.18 -5.32 -9.94
CA THR A 86 -11.21 -6.06 -10.67
C THR A 86 -11.37 -5.59 -12.12
N PHE A 87 -10.66 -4.53 -12.54
CA PHE A 87 -10.71 -4.04 -13.92
C PHE A 87 -10.32 -5.13 -14.93
N GLN A 88 -11.12 -5.28 -16.00
CA GLN A 88 -11.33 -6.46 -16.85
C GLN A 88 -10.07 -7.18 -17.39
N LYS A 89 -8.89 -6.56 -17.33
CA LYS A 89 -7.58 -7.23 -17.46
C LYS A 89 -6.62 -6.62 -16.44
N PRO A 90 -6.17 -7.36 -15.41
CA PRO A 90 -5.13 -6.88 -14.52
C PRO A 90 -3.89 -6.58 -15.35
N ILE A 91 -3.46 -5.31 -15.42
CA ILE A 91 -2.17 -4.97 -16.01
C ILE A 91 -1.11 -5.59 -15.09
N SER A 92 -0.69 -6.79 -15.45
CA SER A 92 0.35 -7.55 -14.77
C SER A 92 1.66 -7.20 -15.45
N GLY A 93 2.41 -6.30 -14.83
CA GLY A 93 3.69 -5.87 -15.36
C GLY A 93 4.15 -4.54 -14.77
N GLN A 94 5.36 -4.15 -15.15
CA GLN A 94 5.92 -2.84 -14.82
C GLN A 94 5.03 -1.73 -15.41
N PRO A 95 4.51 -0.80 -14.60
CA PRO A 95 3.82 0.38 -15.11
C PRO A 95 4.73 1.19 -16.02
N ARG A 96 4.18 1.70 -17.12
CA ARG A 96 4.90 2.51 -18.10
C ARG A 96 4.19 3.83 -18.33
N LEU A 97 4.98 4.87 -18.56
CA LEU A 97 4.49 6.17 -19.01
C LEU A 97 4.28 6.13 -20.52
N GLY A 98 3.09 6.52 -20.98
CA GLY A 98 2.79 6.64 -22.40
C GLY A 98 1.88 7.83 -22.67
N GLY A 99 2.30 8.77 -23.52
CA GLY A 99 1.52 9.96 -23.85
C GLY A 99 1.14 10.82 -22.64
N GLY A 100 2.03 10.92 -21.65
CA GLY A 100 1.78 11.64 -20.39
C GLY A 100 0.82 10.93 -19.43
N LYS A 101 0.46 9.66 -19.69
CA LYS A 101 -0.46 8.88 -18.86
C LYS A 101 0.26 7.71 -18.20
N LEU A 102 0.05 7.54 -16.90
CA LEU A 102 0.55 6.40 -16.13
C LEU A 102 -0.62 5.64 -15.51
N TYR A 103 -0.70 4.34 -15.77
CA TYR A 103 -1.76 3.48 -15.26
C TYR A 103 -1.24 2.65 -14.08
N LEU A 104 -1.90 2.75 -12.94
CA LEU A 104 -1.52 2.10 -11.70
C LEU A 104 -2.68 1.32 -11.10
N THR A 105 -2.39 0.15 -10.55
CA THR A 105 -3.28 -0.43 -9.55
C THR A 105 -3.31 0.46 -8.30
N LEU A 106 -4.39 0.41 -7.53
CA LEU A 106 -4.42 1.09 -6.23
C LEU A 106 -3.29 0.64 -5.28
N LYS A 107 -2.82 -0.61 -5.41
CA LYS A 107 -1.68 -1.10 -4.64
C LYS A 107 -0.39 -0.35 -4.99
N GLN A 108 -0.09 -0.21 -6.27
CA GLN A 108 1.08 0.52 -6.76
C GLN A 108 1.02 2.00 -6.39
N ALA A 109 -0.14 2.63 -6.55
CA ALA A 109 -0.36 4.01 -6.10
C ALA A 109 -0.15 4.14 -4.58
N GLY A 110 -0.64 3.18 -3.78
CA GLY A 110 -0.44 3.16 -2.33
C GLY A 110 1.02 3.01 -1.92
N LEU A 111 1.83 2.22 -2.64
CA LEU A 111 3.28 2.13 -2.39
C LEU A 111 3.98 3.49 -2.62
N LEU A 112 3.67 4.17 -3.72
CA LEU A 112 4.19 5.52 -4.00
C LEU A 112 3.78 6.51 -2.91
N ALA A 113 2.50 6.52 -2.53
CA ALA A 113 1.97 7.40 -1.49
C ALA A 113 2.64 7.18 -0.14
N VAL A 114 2.82 5.92 0.28
CA VAL A 114 3.49 5.58 1.53
C VAL A 114 4.97 5.93 1.49
N LYS A 115 5.67 5.71 0.37
CA LYS A 115 7.06 6.12 0.20
C LYS A 115 7.20 7.64 0.42
N LYS A 116 6.36 8.45 -0.23
CA LYS A 116 6.40 9.90 -0.05
C LYS A 116 6.08 10.30 1.39
N LEU A 117 5.05 9.73 1.99
CA LEU A 117 4.69 10.02 3.38
C LEU A 117 5.84 9.71 4.34
N CYS A 118 6.47 8.54 4.21
CA CYS A 118 7.58 8.14 5.09
C CYS A 118 8.82 9.02 4.92
N ALA A 119 9.08 9.54 3.71
CA ALA A 119 10.17 10.49 3.48
C ALA A 119 9.95 11.84 4.19
N LEU A 120 8.70 12.24 4.42
CA LEU A 120 8.34 13.52 5.04
C LEU A 120 8.24 13.45 6.57
N LEU A 121 7.97 12.27 7.13
CA LEU A 121 7.74 12.11 8.57
C LEU A 121 8.91 12.62 9.45
N PRO A 122 10.19 12.30 9.18
CA PRO A 122 11.30 12.74 10.04
C PRO A 122 11.44 14.26 10.14
N VAL A 123 11.02 14.99 9.11
CA VAL A 123 11.24 16.43 8.99
C VAL A 123 10.05 17.23 9.54
N TYR A 124 8.82 16.76 9.30
CA TYR A 124 7.61 17.58 9.51
C TYR A 124 6.70 17.09 10.63
N HIS A 125 6.90 15.86 11.09
CA HIS A 125 6.04 15.25 12.09
C HIS A 125 6.78 15.10 13.42
N ASP A 126 6.43 15.93 14.41
CA ASP A 126 6.82 15.65 15.79
C ASP A 126 5.81 14.65 16.38
N PRO A 127 6.22 13.40 16.66
CA PRO A 127 5.34 12.41 17.26
C PRO A 127 4.85 12.79 18.66
N ARG A 128 5.46 13.79 19.31
CA ARG A 128 4.98 14.33 20.60
C ARG A 128 3.70 15.14 20.46
N ASP A 129 3.44 15.74 19.30
CA ASP A 129 2.26 16.58 19.11
C ASP A 129 1.03 15.78 18.66
N LYS A 130 1.23 14.81 17.76
CA LYS A 130 0.19 13.90 17.26
C LYS A 130 0.89 12.79 16.49
N ILE A 131 0.43 11.55 16.62
CA ILE A 131 0.95 10.42 15.85
C ILE A 131 0.07 10.17 14.63
N LEU A 132 0.66 10.35 13.44
CA LEU A 132 0.01 10.16 12.15
C LEU A 132 0.15 8.71 11.72
N LEU A 133 -0.99 8.02 11.59
CA LEU A 133 -1.07 6.66 11.05
C LEU A 133 -2.02 6.65 9.86
N THR A 134 -1.71 5.86 8.83
CA THR A 134 -2.62 5.62 7.71
C THR A 134 -3.87 4.85 8.17
N PRO A 135 -4.99 4.89 7.42
CA PRO A 135 -6.20 4.13 7.79
C PRO A 135 -5.95 2.62 7.94
N LEU A 136 -5.02 2.05 7.16
CA LEU A 136 -4.60 0.66 7.29
C LEU A 136 -3.83 0.43 8.61
N ALA A 137 -2.85 1.27 8.91
CA ALA A 137 -2.10 1.18 10.16
C ALA A 137 -3.00 1.37 11.39
N ARG A 138 -3.96 2.30 11.34
CA ARG A 138 -4.94 2.54 12.44
C ARG A 138 -5.90 1.37 12.68
N ALA A 139 -6.09 0.50 11.69
CA ALA A 139 -6.87 -0.72 11.89
C ALA A 139 -6.11 -1.76 12.73
N VAL A 140 -4.78 -1.65 12.80
CA VAL A 140 -3.90 -2.61 13.49
C VAL A 140 -3.39 -2.05 14.82
N PHE A 141 -3.03 -0.77 14.86
CA PHE A 141 -2.40 -0.12 16.02
C PHE A 141 -3.15 1.13 16.45
N ASP A 142 -3.12 1.41 17.74
CA ASP A 142 -3.56 2.69 18.29
C ASP A 142 -2.38 3.66 18.40
N PRO A 143 -2.58 4.97 18.11
CA PRO A 143 -1.51 5.95 18.21
C PRO A 143 -0.79 5.97 19.59
N PRO A 144 -1.49 5.91 20.74
CA PRO A 144 -0.83 5.85 22.06
C PRO A 144 0.07 4.62 22.28
N ASN A 145 -0.14 3.53 21.53
CA ASN A 145 0.65 2.32 21.68
C ASN A 145 2.00 2.38 20.95
N ILE A 146 2.19 3.33 20.03
CA ILE A 146 3.46 3.51 19.31
C ILE A 146 4.60 3.84 20.27
N GLN A 147 4.36 4.69 21.28
CA GLN A 147 5.38 5.00 22.29
C GLN A 147 5.77 3.76 23.10
N LYS A 148 4.80 2.91 23.45
CA LYS A 148 5.06 1.66 24.19
C LYS A 148 5.87 0.68 23.34
N ILE A 149 5.60 0.61 22.04
CA ILE A 149 6.38 -0.18 21.09
C ILE A 149 7.83 0.35 21.01
N ALA A 150 8.02 1.66 20.85
CA ALA A 150 9.34 2.28 20.80
C ALA A 150 10.16 1.99 22.07
N SER A 151 9.54 2.10 23.25
CA SER A 151 10.18 1.75 24.52
C SER A 151 10.51 0.26 24.62
N GLY A 152 9.60 -0.63 24.20
CA GLY A 152 9.85 -2.07 24.17
C GLY A 152 11.01 -2.45 23.26
N LEU A 153 11.09 -1.85 22.06
CA LEU A 153 12.19 -2.06 21.13
C LEU A 153 13.50 -1.48 21.63
N THR A 154 13.47 -0.32 22.29
CA THR A 154 14.66 0.28 22.91
C THR A 154 15.29 -0.67 23.93
N ASN A 155 14.44 -1.28 24.79
CA ASN A 155 14.90 -2.24 25.77
C ASN A 155 15.41 -3.53 25.13
N LEU A 156 14.73 -4.03 24.09
CA LEU A 156 15.12 -5.26 23.39
C LEU A 156 16.45 -5.10 22.63
N LEU A 157 16.65 -3.96 21.96
CA LEU A 157 17.79 -3.74 21.06
C LEU A 157 18.99 -3.08 21.76
N GLY A 158 18.84 -2.62 23.00
CA GLY A 158 19.89 -1.91 23.74
C GLY A 158 20.29 -0.55 23.12
N ARG A 159 19.46 -0.01 22.23
CA ARG A 159 19.68 1.30 21.59
C ARG A 159 18.37 2.07 21.53
N ARG A 160 18.46 3.41 21.59
CA ARG A 160 17.29 4.28 21.47
C ARG A 160 16.58 4.04 20.13
N VAL A 161 15.28 3.77 20.18
CA VAL A 161 14.39 3.69 19.03
C VAL A 161 13.39 4.85 19.12
N ASP A 162 13.40 5.73 18.12
CA ASP A 162 12.50 6.89 18.11
C ASP A 162 11.10 6.51 17.60
N CYS A 163 10.07 7.20 18.10
CA CYS A 163 8.69 6.97 17.67
C CYS A 163 8.50 7.18 16.16
N SER A 164 9.26 8.09 15.55
CA SER A 164 9.24 8.33 14.10
C SER A 164 9.63 7.07 13.30
N ASP A 165 10.61 6.31 13.77
CA ASP A 165 11.03 5.05 13.15
C ASP A 165 9.95 4.00 13.24
N VAL A 166 9.33 3.88 14.43
CA VAL A 166 8.20 2.96 14.64
C VAL A 166 7.02 3.33 13.75
N VAL A 167 6.68 4.61 13.61
CA VAL A 167 5.60 5.07 12.73
C VAL A 167 5.90 4.71 11.27
N ARG A 168 7.13 4.97 10.79
CA ARG A 168 7.53 4.61 9.42
C ARG A 168 7.45 3.10 9.18
N ALA A 169 7.90 2.29 10.15
CA ALA A 169 7.82 0.85 10.09
C ALA A 169 6.38 0.34 10.05
N VAL A 170 5.51 0.86 10.93
CA VAL A 170 4.09 0.50 10.99
C VAL A 170 3.35 0.87 9.72
N ILE A 171 3.52 2.10 9.22
CA ILE A 171 2.86 2.56 7.99
C ILE A 171 3.32 1.73 6.79
N SER A 172 4.62 1.50 6.66
CA SER A 172 5.18 0.75 5.54
C SER A 172 4.76 -0.72 5.55
N SER A 173 4.72 -1.34 6.72
CA SER A 173 4.44 -2.78 6.85
C SER A 173 2.95 -3.11 6.75
N CYS A 174 2.07 -2.18 7.14
CA CYS A 174 0.62 -2.33 6.98
C CYS A 174 0.15 -2.11 5.52
N GLN A 175 1.01 -1.57 4.66
CA GLN A 175 0.70 -1.35 3.25
C GLN A 175 0.70 -2.68 2.47
N SER A 176 -0.26 -2.83 1.56
CA SER A 176 -0.27 -3.98 0.63
C SER A 176 0.98 -3.98 -0.24
N ASP A 177 1.62 -5.14 -0.35
CA ASP A 177 2.93 -5.31 -1.01
C ASP A 177 4.04 -4.43 -0.41
N GLY A 178 3.93 -4.10 0.88
CA GLY A 178 4.86 -3.25 1.63
C GLY A 178 6.31 -3.76 1.65
N PHE A 179 6.57 -5.03 1.31
CA PHE A 179 7.92 -5.59 1.20
C PHE A 179 8.82 -4.85 0.17
N HIS A 180 8.27 -4.00 -0.70
CA HIS A 180 9.03 -3.10 -1.55
C HIS A 180 9.51 -1.81 -0.85
N LEU A 181 8.92 -1.43 0.28
CA LEU A 181 9.19 -0.17 0.98
C LEU A 181 10.37 -0.29 1.93
N GLU A 182 11.26 0.69 1.94
CA GLU A 182 12.50 0.66 2.72
C GLU A 182 12.29 0.32 4.21
N HIS A 183 11.33 0.99 4.87
CA HIS A 183 11.10 0.84 6.30
C HIS A 183 10.17 -0.31 6.68
N SER A 184 9.67 -1.10 5.72
CA SER A 184 8.75 -2.19 6.06
C SER A 184 9.51 -3.34 6.73
N GLU A 185 8.88 -3.98 7.71
CA GLU A 185 9.45 -5.07 8.48
C GLU A 185 8.52 -6.29 8.44
N SER A 186 9.11 -7.47 8.27
CA SER A 186 8.32 -8.70 8.11
C SER A 186 7.46 -8.99 9.35
N HIS A 187 7.99 -8.78 10.54
CA HIS A 187 7.30 -9.09 11.78
C HIS A 187 6.10 -8.15 12.02
N VAL A 188 6.20 -6.87 11.65
CA VAL A 188 5.07 -5.93 11.69
C VAL A 188 4.01 -6.27 10.64
N ALA A 189 4.42 -6.67 9.43
CA ALA A 189 3.49 -7.08 8.38
C ALA A 189 2.69 -8.33 8.77
N LEU A 190 3.31 -9.26 9.52
CA LEU A 190 2.60 -10.43 10.06
C LEU A 190 1.54 -10.04 11.09
N VAL A 191 1.83 -9.09 11.98
CA VAL A 191 0.85 -8.53 12.92
C VAL A 191 -0.31 -7.90 12.15
N ALA A 192 -0.02 -7.15 11.07
CA ALA A 192 -1.06 -6.54 10.24
C ALA A 192 -1.97 -7.58 9.58
N VAL A 193 -1.41 -8.66 9.02
CA VAL A 193 -2.20 -9.78 8.46
C VAL A 193 -3.08 -10.41 9.54
N GLY A 194 -2.50 -10.64 10.73
CA GLY A 194 -3.21 -11.20 11.89
C GLY A 194 -4.42 -10.36 12.30
N ALA A 195 -4.23 -9.04 12.43
CA ALA A 195 -5.28 -8.13 12.87
C ALA A 195 -6.35 -7.84 11.82
N THR A 196 -6.06 -8.01 10.53
CA THR A 196 -6.96 -7.58 9.44
C THR A 196 -7.65 -8.74 8.71
N THR A 197 -7.22 -9.99 8.93
CA THR A 197 -7.78 -11.17 8.27
C THR A 197 -8.58 -11.99 9.27
N ARG A 198 -9.91 -12.00 9.14
CA ARG A 198 -10.81 -12.70 10.08
C ARG A 198 -10.80 -14.21 9.91
N ASP A 199 -10.84 -14.68 8.66
CA ASP A 199 -10.84 -16.10 8.34
C ASP A 199 -9.49 -16.75 8.65
N ALA A 200 -9.51 -17.84 9.43
CA ALA A 200 -8.29 -18.49 9.91
C ALA A 200 -7.48 -19.17 8.78
N ALA A 201 -8.15 -19.77 7.80
CA ALA A 201 -7.50 -20.47 6.70
C ALA A 201 -6.78 -19.48 5.75
N GLU A 202 -7.48 -18.41 5.36
CA GLU A 202 -6.91 -17.32 4.58
C GLU A 202 -5.84 -16.57 5.36
N ARG A 203 -6.00 -16.36 6.68
CA ARG A 203 -4.96 -15.77 7.53
C ARG A 203 -3.69 -16.62 7.53
N LYS A 204 -3.78 -17.95 7.74
CA LYS A 204 -2.62 -18.86 7.69
C LYS A 204 -1.92 -18.80 6.31
N LYS A 205 -2.70 -18.78 5.23
CA LYS A 205 -2.20 -18.65 3.85
C LYS A 205 -1.50 -17.30 3.60
N LEU A 206 -2.10 -16.20 4.03
CA LEU A 206 -1.52 -14.85 3.89
C LEU A 206 -0.25 -14.70 4.73
N ARG A 207 -0.22 -15.21 5.97
CA ARG A 207 0.99 -15.20 6.81
C ARG A 207 2.16 -15.90 6.11
N ARG A 208 1.95 -17.11 5.58
CA ARG A 208 2.97 -17.83 4.80
C ARG A 208 3.45 -17.03 3.59
N LYS A 209 2.51 -16.46 2.83
CA LYS A 209 2.83 -15.64 1.66
C LYS A 209 3.65 -14.41 2.05
N THR A 210 3.26 -13.70 3.12
CA THR A 210 3.96 -12.52 3.61
C THR A 210 5.39 -12.84 4.01
N ILE A 211 5.62 -13.90 4.81
CA ILE A 211 6.99 -14.32 5.19
C ILE A 211 7.84 -14.56 3.93
N LYS A 212 7.31 -15.32 2.96
CA LYS A 212 8.01 -15.61 1.71
C LYS A 212 8.35 -14.34 0.92
N GLN A 213 7.39 -13.42 0.76
CA GLN A 213 7.61 -12.18 0.02
C GLN A 213 8.66 -11.27 0.67
N TYR A 214 8.62 -11.13 1.99
CA TYR A 214 9.59 -10.32 2.74
C TYR A 214 10.98 -10.97 2.75
N THR A 215 11.06 -12.29 2.93
CA THR A 215 12.34 -13.03 2.90
C THR A 215 13.02 -12.90 1.54
N ASN A 216 12.25 -13.00 0.44
CA ASN A 216 12.77 -12.79 -0.91
C ASN A 216 13.32 -11.36 -1.15
N HIS A 217 12.92 -10.38 -0.32
CA HIS A 217 13.41 -9.00 -0.34
C HIS A 217 14.44 -8.73 0.77
N GLY A 218 15.03 -9.77 1.36
CA GLY A 218 16.07 -9.64 2.41
C GLY A 218 15.54 -9.16 3.77
N LYS A 219 14.22 -9.13 3.97
CA LYS A 219 13.61 -8.65 5.22
C LYS A 219 13.29 -9.82 6.13
N VAL A 220 14.23 -10.11 7.03
CA VAL A 220 14.17 -11.25 7.94
C VAL A 220 13.09 -11.04 9.01
N PHE A 221 12.39 -12.11 9.34
CA PHE A 221 11.44 -12.13 10.44
C PHE A 221 12.16 -12.20 11.79
N ASP A 222 11.75 -11.36 12.74
CA ASP A 222 12.26 -11.37 14.11
C ASP A 222 11.12 -11.67 15.07
N LEU A 223 11.26 -12.76 15.82
CA LEU A 223 10.25 -13.24 16.76
C LEU A 223 10.10 -12.33 17.99
N ASN A 224 11.18 -11.76 18.49
CA ASN A 224 11.15 -10.92 19.70
C ASN A 224 10.51 -9.57 19.39
N GLN A 225 10.85 -8.99 18.24
CA GLN A 225 10.18 -7.78 17.76
C GLN A 225 8.71 -8.06 17.44
N TYR A 226 8.39 -9.20 16.79
CA TYR A 226 7.00 -9.61 16.56
C TYR A 226 6.18 -9.60 17.86
N LYS A 227 6.70 -10.17 18.95
CA LYS A 227 6.01 -10.21 20.26
C LYS A 227 5.71 -8.81 20.81
N ILE A 228 6.60 -7.84 20.60
CA ILE A 228 6.38 -6.45 21.03
C ILE A 228 5.24 -5.83 20.22
N TYR A 229 5.32 -5.92 18.89
CA TYR A 229 4.29 -5.36 18.02
C TYR A 229 2.93 -6.04 18.22
N SER A 230 2.88 -7.37 18.34
CA SER A 230 1.63 -8.11 18.53
C SER A 230 0.94 -7.73 19.84
N ARG A 231 1.70 -7.62 20.93
CA ARG A 231 1.21 -7.23 22.26
C ARG A 231 0.49 -5.88 22.27
N TYR A 232 0.96 -4.93 21.46
CA TYR A 232 0.42 -3.57 21.41
C TYR A 232 -0.49 -3.30 20.20
N SER A 233 -0.86 -4.35 19.48
CA SER A 233 -1.88 -4.29 18.42
C SER A 233 -3.30 -4.35 18.99
N LYS A 234 -4.28 -3.86 18.22
CA LYS A 234 -5.72 -3.88 18.58
C LYS A 234 -6.29 -5.28 18.77
N MET A 235 -5.68 -6.28 18.14
CA MET A 235 -6.15 -7.66 18.11
C MET A 235 -5.18 -8.59 18.85
N ALA A 236 -4.50 -8.08 19.89
CA ALA A 236 -3.49 -8.82 20.64
C ALA A 236 -3.97 -10.20 21.10
N SER A 237 -5.23 -10.32 21.57
CA SER A 237 -5.82 -11.59 22.02
C SER A 237 -5.93 -12.60 20.88
N GLN A 238 -6.46 -12.21 19.71
CA GLN A 238 -6.60 -13.09 18.54
C GLN A 238 -5.23 -13.50 17.95
N ILE A 239 -4.25 -12.61 18.04
CA ILE A 239 -2.89 -12.87 17.56
C ILE A 239 -2.12 -13.80 18.53
N ALA A 240 -2.41 -13.73 19.83
CA ALA A 240 -1.77 -14.55 20.86
C ALA A 240 -2.21 -16.03 20.80
N GLU A 241 -3.40 -16.32 20.29
CA GLU A 241 -3.91 -17.68 20.10
C GLU A 241 -3.21 -18.45 18.96
N GLU A 242 -2.45 -17.76 18.11
CA GLU A 242 -1.78 -18.37 16.96
C GLU A 242 -0.24 -18.40 17.11
N PRO A 243 0.40 -19.49 16.65
CA PRO A 243 1.86 -19.53 16.60
C PRO A 243 2.39 -18.41 15.68
N PRO A 244 3.48 -17.72 16.07
CA PRO A 244 4.06 -16.60 15.32
C PRO A 244 4.45 -16.96 13.89
N LEU A 245 4.95 -18.19 13.70
CA LEU A 245 5.29 -18.74 12.41
C LEU A 245 4.27 -19.82 12.04
N PRO A 246 3.81 -19.86 10.78
CA PRO A 246 2.98 -20.95 10.29
C PRO A 246 3.79 -22.24 10.23
N ASP A 247 3.16 -23.37 10.55
CA ASP A 247 3.80 -24.69 10.46
C ASP A 247 4.36 -24.93 9.05
N PRO A 248 5.52 -25.62 8.94
CA PRO A 248 6.02 -26.09 7.65
C PRO A 248 4.94 -26.91 6.95
N GLU A 249 4.80 -26.73 5.62
CA GLU A 249 3.85 -27.56 4.87
C GLU A 249 4.26 -29.04 4.99
N PRO A 250 3.31 -29.96 5.26
CA PRO A 250 3.58 -31.37 5.01
C PRO A 250 3.96 -31.54 3.53
N PRO A 251 4.90 -32.44 3.20
CA PRO A 251 5.38 -32.60 1.83
C PRO A 251 4.22 -32.83 0.88
N LYS A 252 4.05 -31.94 -0.11
CA LYS A 252 3.07 -32.10 -1.17
C LYS A 252 3.50 -33.26 -2.06
N GLU A 253 2.78 -34.38 -2.03
CA GLU A 253 2.82 -35.37 -3.10
C GLU A 253 2.49 -34.67 -4.42
N LYS A 254 3.39 -34.77 -5.41
CA LYS A 254 3.21 -34.15 -6.72
C LYS A 254 2.02 -34.82 -7.43
N PRO A 255 0.96 -34.09 -7.83
CA PRO A 255 -0.06 -34.67 -8.69
C PRO A 255 0.55 -35.02 -10.06
N PRO A 256 0.07 -36.08 -10.73
CA PRO A 256 0.67 -36.57 -11.98
C PRO A 256 0.60 -35.51 -13.08
N VAL A 257 1.72 -35.35 -13.78
CA VAL A 257 1.90 -34.38 -14.87
C VAL A 257 0.95 -34.71 -16.02
N ARG A 258 -0.13 -33.93 -16.19
CA ARG A 258 -0.93 -33.95 -17.43
C ARG A 258 -0.23 -33.12 -18.50
N ILE A 259 0.46 -33.79 -19.41
CA ILE A 259 1.01 -33.21 -20.63
C ILE A 259 -0.17 -32.81 -21.53
N ARG A 260 -0.37 -31.50 -21.77
CA ARG A 260 -1.32 -31.01 -22.78
C ARG A 260 -0.59 -30.83 -24.11
N ASN A 261 -1.15 -31.40 -25.17
CA ASN A 261 -0.53 -31.52 -26.48
C ASN A 261 -0.57 -30.17 -27.23
N VAL A 262 0.56 -29.76 -27.80
CA VAL A 262 0.78 -28.44 -28.44
C VAL A 262 -0.23 -28.16 -29.58
N SER A 263 -0.76 -29.21 -30.18
CA SER A 263 -1.76 -29.15 -31.25
C SER A 263 -3.12 -28.57 -30.81
N GLU A 264 -3.49 -28.66 -29.54
CA GLU A 264 -4.74 -28.04 -29.02
C GLU A 264 -4.61 -26.53 -28.85
N VAL A 265 -3.43 -26.05 -28.46
CA VAL A 265 -3.14 -24.62 -28.25
C VAL A 265 -3.11 -23.86 -29.58
N LEU A 266 -2.57 -24.47 -30.64
CA LEU A 266 -2.49 -23.82 -31.96
C LEU A 266 -3.85 -23.74 -32.67
N ARG A 267 -4.80 -24.65 -32.39
CA ARG A 267 -6.16 -24.57 -32.94
C ARG A 267 -7.02 -23.45 -32.33
N SER A 268 -6.71 -22.96 -31.13
CA SER A 268 -7.48 -21.89 -30.49
C SER A 268 -7.08 -20.48 -30.95
N ILE A 269 -6.00 -20.33 -31.72
CA ILE A 269 -5.44 -19.03 -32.13
C ILE A 269 -5.97 -18.59 -33.51
N VAL A 270 -6.59 -19.49 -34.29
CA VAL A 270 -6.91 -19.24 -35.72
C VAL A 270 -8.37 -18.76 -35.96
N LYS A 271 -9.13 -18.35 -34.94
CA LYS A 271 -10.48 -17.78 -35.18
C LYS A 271 -10.78 -16.56 -34.30
N SER A 272 -10.45 -15.38 -34.82
CA SER A 272 -11.22 -14.15 -34.62
C SER A 272 -10.68 -13.07 -35.56
N THR A 273 -11.46 -12.71 -36.58
CA THR A 273 -11.15 -11.74 -37.64
C THR A 273 -11.42 -10.28 -37.26
N ASP A 274 -11.71 -9.98 -36.00
CA ASP A 274 -11.99 -8.62 -35.53
C ASP A 274 -10.91 -8.13 -34.55
N ASP A 275 -9.92 -7.42 -35.10
CA ASP A 275 -8.87 -6.68 -34.39
C ASP A 275 -9.38 -5.27 -34.03
N PRO A 276 -9.53 -4.91 -32.73
CA PRO A 276 -10.07 -3.61 -32.32
C PRO A 276 -8.99 -2.53 -32.08
N LEU A 277 -7.80 -2.62 -32.69
CA LEU A 277 -6.74 -1.60 -32.56
C LEU A 277 -6.86 -0.38 -33.50
N SER A 278 -8.07 0.03 -33.88
CA SER A 278 -8.34 1.34 -34.49
C SER A 278 -9.21 2.18 -33.56
N GLY A 279 -8.72 3.35 -33.16
CA GLY A 279 -9.30 4.16 -32.08
C GLY A 279 -10.70 4.72 -32.35
N GLU A 280 -11.45 4.90 -31.27
CA GLU A 280 -12.36 6.03 -31.00
C GLU A 280 -12.86 5.95 -29.53
N THR A 281 -13.28 7.09 -28.99
CA THR A 281 -13.71 7.28 -27.60
C THR A 281 -14.95 6.46 -27.27
N ILE A 282 -14.88 5.57 -26.27
CA ILE A 282 -16.06 4.83 -25.79
C ILE A 282 -16.71 5.59 -24.62
N ASP A 283 -17.85 6.20 -24.87
CA ASP A 283 -18.79 6.60 -23.81
C ASP A 283 -19.58 5.36 -23.36
N MET A 284 -19.38 4.93 -22.10
CA MET A 284 -20.15 3.82 -21.51
C MET A 284 -21.20 4.34 -20.54
N LYS A 285 -22.47 4.39 -20.98
CA LYS A 285 -23.63 4.45 -20.07
C LYS A 285 -24.01 3.04 -19.66
N PHE A 286 -23.95 2.73 -18.36
CA PHE A 286 -24.33 1.42 -17.82
C PHE A 286 -25.78 1.42 -17.32
N LYS A 287 -26.59 0.46 -17.80
CA LYS A 287 -27.89 0.09 -17.21
C LYS A 287 -27.67 -1.07 -16.22
N ALA A 288 -28.05 -0.86 -14.95
CA ALA A 288 -27.99 -1.91 -13.94
C ALA A 288 -29.05 -3.01 -14.19
N PRO A 289 -28.75 -4.32 -13.97
CA PRO A 289 -29.74 -5.38 -14.03
C PRO A 289 -30.65 -5.38 -12.80
N PRO A 290 -31.92 -5.81 -12.93
CA PRO A 290 -32.86 -5.86 -11.81
C PRO A 290 -32.68 -7.19 -11.08
N ASN A 291 -32.32 -7.16 -9.79
CA ASN A 291 -32.64 -8.28 -8.93
C ASN A 291 -32.94 -7.79 -7.51
N ARG A 292 -34.24 -7.79 -7.16
CA ARG A 292 -34.79 -7.25 -5.91
C ARG A 292 -34.62 -8.19 -4.71
N GLU A 293 -34.17 -9.42 -4.90
CA GLU A 293 -34.21 -10.46 -3.87
C GLU A 293 -33.03 -10.43 -2.87
N LYS A 294 -31.99 -9.63 -3.11
CA LYS A 294 -30.91 -9.42 -2.12
C LYS A 294 -31.06 -8.17 -1.26
N ARG A 295 -32.19 -7.46 -1.35
CA ARG A 295 -32.42 -6.24 -0.56
C ARG A 295 -32.81 -6.53 0.89
N ALA A 296 -33.54 -7.62 1.13
CA ALA A 296 -34.04 -7.99 2.46
C ALA A 296 -32.93 -8.55 3.40
N GLU A 297 -31.92 -9.27 2.87
CA GLU A 297 -30.76 -9.71 3.67
C GLU A 297 -29.80 -8.56 4.02
N VAL A 298 -29.83 -7.45 3.26
CA VAL A 298 -28.99 -6.27 3.47
C VAL A 298 -29.64 -5.27 4.44
N GLU A 299 -30.97 -5.23 4.53
CA GLU A 299 -31.72 -4.39 5.49
C GLU A 299 -31.74 -4.96 6.93
N ALA A 300 -31.40 -6.24 7.12
CA ALA A 300 -31.35 -6.90 8.43
C ALA A 300 -29.97 -6.85 9.11
N MET A 301 -28.94 -6.27 8.48
CA MET A 301 -27.63 -6.13 9.10
C MET A 301 -27.61 -4.90 10.02
N PRO A 302 -27.13 -5.03 11.28
CA PRO A 302 -27.06 -3.92 12.22
C PRO A 302 -26.24 -2.78 11.62
N THR A 303 -26.83 -1.59 11.68
CA THR A 303 -26.31 -0.33 11.17
C THR A 303 -24.88 -0.14 11.63
N SER A 304 -24.03 0.24 10.69
CA SER A 304 -22.66 0.73 10.86
C SER A 304 -22.38 1.26 12.27
N MET A 305 -21.39 0.68 12.96
CA MET A 305 -20.68 1.48 13.95
C MET A 305 -20.14 2.70 13.21
N ASP A 306 -20.66 3.87 13.55
CA ASP A 306 -20.05 5.16 13.21
C ASP A 306 -18.66 5.17 13.85
N VAL A 307 -17.68 4.60 13.14
CA VAL A 307 -16.28 4.89 13.42
C VAL A 307 -16.05 6.28 12.87
N ARG A 308 -16.33 7.31 13.69
CA ARG A 308 -15.75 8.65 13.52
C ARG A 308 -14.24 8.50 13.54
N LEU A 309 -13.66 8.20 12.39
CA LEU A 309 -12.24 8.38 12.15
C LEU A 309 -12.03 9.89 12.09
N GLU A 310 -11.64 10.49 13.21
CA GLU A 310 -10.96 11.79 13.17
C GLU A 310 -9.76 11.63 12.22
N GLY A 311 -9.95 12.08 10.98
CA GLY A 311 -8.95 12.02 9.94
C GLY A 311 -7.83 12.97 10.30
N THR A 312 -6.68 12.43 10.68
CA THR A 312 -5.43 13.17 10.57
C THR A 312 -5.11 13.31 9.09
N SER A 313 -5.63 14.36 8.47
CA SER A 313 -5.23 14.75 7.10
C SER A 313 -3.75 15.13 7.09
N LEU A 314 -3.10 15.01 5.92
CA LEU A 314 -1.73 15.47 5.72
C LEU A 314 -1.58 17.00 5.76
N GLU A 315 -2.68 17.74 5.95
CA GLU A 315 -2.68 19.21 6.05
C GLU A 315 -1.67 19.76 7.06
N ARG A 316 -1.46 19.10 8.20
CA ARG A 316 -0.47 19.61 9.18
C ARG A 316 0.96 19.58 8.66
N ILE A 317 1.30 18.54 7.89
CA ILE A 317 2.59 18.42 7.22
C ILE A 317 2.68 19.52 6.14
N ARG A 318 1.60 19.71 5.36
CA ARG A 318 1.48 20.79 4.37
C ARG A 318 1.68 22.18 4.98
N SER A 319 0.99 22.51 6.07
CA SER A 319 1.09 23.82 6.73
C SER A 319 2.51 24.10 7.23
N LYS A 320 3.21 23.10 7.78
CA LYS A 320 4.62 23.26 8.20
C LYS A 320 5.57 23.42 7.03
N LEU A 321 5.28 22.78 5.90
CA LEU A 321 6.05 22.91 4.66
C LEU A 321 5.89 24.29 4.00
N LEU A 322 4.71 24.92 4.16
CA LEU A 322 4.40 26.22 3.58
C LEU A 322 4.66 27.40 4.53
N ALA A 323 4.91 27.15 5.82
CA ALA A 323 5.15 28.20 6.80
C ALA A 323 6.49 28.93 6.53
N PRO A 324 6.53 30.27 6.53
CA PRO A 324 7.78 31.02 6.42
C PRO A 324 8.67 30.74 7.64
N GLY A 325 9.96 30.47 7.38
CA GLY A 325 10.92 30.06 8.41
C GLY A 325 11.00 31.09 9.54
N GLN A 326 10.48 30.76 10.72
CA GLN A 326 10.88 31.43 11.94
C GLN A 326 12.31 31.00 12.24
N GLN A 327 13.26 31.88 11.95
CA GLN A 327 14.57 31.85 12.58
C GLN A 327 14.33 31.88 14.09
N SER A 328 14.69 30.80 14.79
CA SER A 328 14.99 30.88 16.22
C SER A 328 16.22 31.76 16.36
N GLY A 329 16.00 33.07 16.52
CA GLY A 329 17.04 34.02 16.87
C GLY A 329 17.60 33.67 18.24
N TRP A 330 18.69 32.90 18.25
CA TRP A 330 19.64 32.94 19.35
C TRP A 330 20.36 34.28 19.29
N SER A 331 19.86 35.27 20.04
CA SER A 331 20.69 36.39 20.47
C SER A 331 21.54 35.91 21.64
N ALA A 332 22.77 35.50 21.32
CA ALA A 332 23.84 35.37 22.30
C ALA A 332 24.50 36.75 22.49
N GLY A 333 24.33 37.31 23.69
CA GLY A 333 25.36 38.06 24.44
C GLY A 333 25.79 39.45 23.96
N GLY A 334 25.82 40.39 24.92
CA GLY A 334 26.91 41.35 25.01
C GLY A 334 26.55 42.78 25.39
N SER A 335 26.34 43.04 26.68
CA SER A 335 27.14 43.96 27.54
C SER A 335 26.40 44.24 28.83
#